data_AF-A0A849NB97-F1
#
_entry.id   AF-A0A849NB97-F1
#
_cell.length_a   1.000
_cell.length_b   1.000
_cell.length_c   1.000
_cell.angle_alpha   90.00
_cell.angle_beta   90.00
_cell.angle_gamma   90.00
#
_symmetry.space_group_name_H-M   'P 1'
#
loop_
_entity.id
_entity.type
_entity.pdbx_description
1 polymer ?
#
loop_
_entity_poly.entity_id
_entity_poly.type
_entity_poly.pdbx_seq_one_letter_code
_entity_poly.pdbx_strand_id
1 'polypeptide(L)'
;MEDFNELNNEPSSGIQPPSPFRSMFGKMTSDMRFVGLFTIIYGAINCLSIIGAVIGIPMIFIGIRMREAADHFDMFKDSNDAKALRRGFESQSRFLNIQKILIIIGIVLFIVSILFMIIGFGAMFSAMSSYQG
;
A
#
# COMPACT_ATOMS: atom_id res chain seq x y z
N MET A 1 23.91 11.25 -56.24
CA MET A 1 24.63 11.21 -54.95
C MET A 1 23.54 11.09 -53.91
N GLU A 2 23.15 9.85 -53.64
CA GLU A 2 22.02 9.52 -52.79
C GLU A 2 22.44 9.71 -51.33
N ASP A 3 21.76 10.68 -50.72
CA ASP A 3 21.28 10.71 -49.34
C ASP A 3 22.08 9.95 -48.27
N PHE A 4 23.20 10.56 -47.85
CA PHE A 4 23.92 10.16 -46.64
C PHE A 4 23.37 10.85 -45.38
N ASN A 5 22.24 11.57 -45.47
CA ASN A 5 21.71 12.38 -44.37
C ASN A 5 20.53 11.71 -43.62
N GLU A 6 20.09 10.53 -44.05
CA GLU A 6 19.02 9.77 -43.37
C GLU A 6 19.52 8.80 -42.28
N LEU A 7 20.84 8.63 -42.12
CA LEU A 7 21.42 7.65 -41.19
C LEU A 7 21.64 8.16 -39.75
N ASN A 8 21.16 9.35 -39.40
CA ASN A 8 21.29 9.87 -38.02
C ASN A 8 19.94 10.13 -37.32
N ASN A 9 18.84 9.62 -37.87
CA ASN A 9 17.62 9.41 -37.10
C ASN A 9 17.62 7.99 -36.54
N GLU A 10 18.54 7.71 -35.62
CA GLU A 10 18.23 6.70 -34.61
C GLU A 10 17.12 7.30 -33.73
N PRO A 11 15.88 6.77 -33.76
CA PRO A 11 14.97 7.08 -32.67
C PRO A 11 15.65 6.49 -31.44
N SER A 12 16.17 7.35 -30.55
CA SER A 12 16.75 6.94 -29.28
C SER A 12 15.81 5.90 -28.68
N SER A 13 16.27 4.66 -28.66
CA SER A 13 15.52 3.50 -28.21
C SER A 13 15.38 3.56 -26.69
N GLY A 14 14.68 4.58 -26.20
CA GLY A 14 14.02 4.53 -24.91
C GLY A 14 12.99 3.43 -25.05
N ILE A 15 13.10 2.41 -24.20
CA ILE A 15 12.26 1.21 -24.15
C ILE A 15 10.81 1.65 -23.95
N GLN A 16 10.10 2.13 -24.98
CA GLN A 16 8.72 2.55 -24.84
C GLN A 16 7.92 1.29 -24.48
N PRO A 17 7.30 1.24 -23.29
CA PRO A 17 6.57 0.05 -22.92
C PRO A 17 5.46 -0.18 -23.95
N PRO A 18 5.23 -1.43 -24.39
CA PRO A 18 4.21 -1.75 -25.38
C PRO A 18 2.85 -1.23 -24.90
N SER A 19 2.00 -0.77 -25.84
CA SER A 19 0.73 -0.08 -25.53
C SER A 19 -0.18 -0.74 -24.47
N PRO A 20 -0.24 -2.09 -24.32
CA PRO A 20 -1.00 -2.73 -23.24
C PRO A 20 -0.36 -2.51 -21.86
N PHE A 21 0.98 -2.52 -21.79
CA PHE A 21 1.72 -2.33 -20.55
C PHE A 21 1.52 -0.92 -20.00
N ARG A 22 1.49 0.11 -20.86
CA ARG A 22 1.26 1.50 -20.44
C ARG A 22 -0.11 1.69 -19.77
N SER A 23 -1.15 1.05 -20.33
CA SER A 23 -2.50 1.05 -19.76
C SER A 23 -2.54 0.32 -18.41
N MET A 24 -1.91 -0.86 -18.33
CA MET A 24 -1.83 -1.63 -17.08
C MET A 24 -1.06 -0.88 -15.98
N PHE A 25 0.06 -0.24 -16.32
CA PHE A 25 0.84 0.58 -15.40
C PHE A 25 0.06 1.81 -14.92
N GLY A 26 -0.68 2.47 -15.82
CA GLY A 26 -1.55 3.59 -15.46
C GLY A 26 -2.64 3.16 -14.46
N LYS A 27 -3.30 2.03 -14.71
CA LYS A 27 -4.30 1.48 -13.81
C LYS A 27 -3.71 1.11 -12.44
N MET A 28 -2.59 0.39 -12.43
CA MET A 28 -1.88 0.02 -11.20
C MET A 28 -1.53 1.25 -10.35
N THR A 29 -0.99 2.29 -10.98
CA THR A 29 -0.61 3.54 -10.30
C THR A 29 -1.83 4.25 -9.70
N SER A 30 -2.95 4.28 -10.43
CA SER A 30 -4.22 4.82 -9.93
C SER A 30 -4.73 4.04 -8.72
N ASP A 31 -4.73 2.71 -8.80
CA ASP A 31 -5.18 1.83 -7.71
C ASP A 31 -4.30 2.00 -6.46
N MET A 32 -2.98 2.13 -6.63
CA MET A 32 -2.04 2.43 -5.54
C MET A 32 -2.33 3.79 -4.87
N ARG A 33 -2.65 4.83 -5.66
CA ARG A 33 -3.04 6.15 -5.11
C ARG A 33 -4.34 6.05 -4.31
N PHE A 34 -5.32 5.31 -4.83
CA PHE A 34 -6.60 5.10 -4.17
C PHE A 34 -6.45 4.33 -2.85
N VAL A 35 -5.79 3.17 -2.88
CA VAL A 35 -5.57 2.37 -1.67
C VAL A 35 -4.74 3.17 -0.67
N GLY A 36 -3.75 3.97 -1.11
CA GLY A 36 -2.93 4.79 -0.21
C GLY A 36 -3.75 5.88 0.49
N LEU A 37 -4.64 6.55 -0.24
CA LEU A 37 -5.59 7.50 0.33
C LEU A 37 -6.55 6.81 1.31
N PHE A 38 -7.11 5.67 0.93
CA PHE A 38 -8.00 4.89 1.79
C PHE A 38 -7.31 4.48 3.09
N THR A 39 -6.06 3.99 3.02
CA THR A 39 -5.24 3.63 4.18
C THR A 39 -4.97 4.82 5.09
N ILE A 40 -4.72 6.02 4.54
CA ILE A 40 -4.54 7.24 5.35
C ILE A 40 -5.84 7.59 6.09
N ILE A 41 -6.97 7.59 5.39
CA ILE A 41 -8.28 7.91 6.00
C ILE A 41 -8.63 6.88 7.07
N TYR A 42 -8.47 5.59 6.77
CA TYR A 42 -8.73 4.52 7.73
C TYR A 42 -7.80 4.60 8.94
N GLY A 43 -6.52 4.91 8.76
CA GLY A 43 -5.58 5.17 9.84
C GLY A 43 -5.97 6.38 10.70
N ALA A 44 -6.43 7.47 10.08
CA ALA A 44 -6.92 8.64 10.78
C ALA A 44 -8.16 8.33 11.63
N ILE A 45 -9.07 7.50 11.13
CA ILE A 45 -10.24 7.04 11.90
C ILE A 45 -9.81 6.21 13.11
N ASN A 46 -8.81 5.34 12.96
CA ASN A 46 -8.28 4.55 14.07
C ASN A 46 -7.62 5.43 15.16
N CYS A 47 -7.05 6.58 14.78
CA CYS A 47 -6.46 7.53 15.72
C CYS A 47 -7.47 8.22 16.65
N LEU A 48 -8.79 8.07 16.45
CA LEU A 48 -9.80 8.62 17.37
C LEU A 48 -9.73 7.98 18.76
N SER A 49 -9.15 6.79 18.88
CA SER A 49 -8.93 6.12 20.16
C SER A 49 -7.44 6.10 20.52
N ILE A 50 -7.10 6.22 21.81
CA ILE A 50 -5.70 6.17 22.29
C ILE A 50 -5.03 4.85 21.88
N ILE A 51 -5.77 3.74 22.01
CA ILE A 51 -5.29 2.40 21.63
C ILE A 51 -5.12 2.31 20.11
N GLY A 52 -6.10 2.81 19.34
CA GLY A 52 -6.05 2.79 17.89
C GLY A 52 -4.99 3.72 17.30
N ALA A 53 -4.59 4.80 17.99
CA ALA A 53 -3.53 5.70 17.53
C ALA A 53 -2.17 4.99 17.40
N VAL A 54 -1.88 4.00 18.26
CA VAL A 54 -0.65 3.18 18.18
C VAL A 54 -0.54 2.44 16.84
N ILE A 55 -1.69 2.07 16.25
CA ILE A 55 -1.76 1.35 14.97
C ILE A 55 -2.01 2.31 13.81
N GLY A 56 -2.86 3.32 14.03
CA GLY A 56 -3.29 4.29 13.04
C GLY A 56 -2.16 5.18 12.55
N ILE A 57 -1.25 5.61 13.44
CA ILE A 57 -0.09 6.43 13.06
C ILE A 57 0.80 5.69 12.04
N PRO A 58 1.31 4.46 12.33
CA PRO A 58 2.07 3.69 11.34
C PRO A 58 1.30 3.49 10.03
N MET A 59 -0.01 3.24 10.10
CA MET A 59 -0.86 3.01 8.93
C MET A 59 -0.93 4.25 8.01
N ILE A 60 -1.01 5.46 8.57
CA ILE A 60 -0.96 6.71 7.80
C ILE A 60 0.36 6.83 7.04
N PHE A 61 1.50 6.58 7.70
CA PHE A 61 2.82 6.64 7.07
C PHE A 61 2.95 5.68 5.88
N ILE A 62 2.38 4.48 6.01
CA ILE A 62 2.36 3.49 4.94
C ILE A 62 1.57 3.98 3.74
N GLY A 63 0.38 4.54 3.96
CA GLY A 63 -0.46 5.07 2.89
C GLY A 63 0.22 6.21 2.12
N ILE A 64 0.96 7.09 2.83
CA ILE A 64 1.80 8.12 2.20
C ILE A 64 2.89 7.48 1.33
N ARG A 65 3.61 6.48 1.86
CA ARG A 65 4.70 5.83 1.13
C ARG A 65 4.24 5.09 -0.13
N MET A 66 3.04 4.50 -0.11
CA MET A 66 2.47 3.87 -1.29
C MET A 66 2.10 4.88 -2.37
N ARG A 67 1.61 6.07 -1.98
CA ARG A 67 1.35 7.17 -2.92
C ARG A 67 2.63 7.69 -3.55
N GLU A 68 3.71 7.84 -2.77
CA GLU A 68 5.03 8.19 -3.31
C GLU A 68 5.55 7.15 -4.32
N ALA A 69 5.33 5.86 -4.07
CA ALA A 69 5.68 4.80 -5.02
C ALA A 69 4.88 4.94 -6.33
N ALA A 70 3.58 5.23 -6.22
CA ALA A 70 2.73 5.47 -7.38
C ALA A 70 3.24 6.67 -8.20
N ASP A 71 3.61 7.78 -7.57
CA ASP A 71 4.12 8.96 -8.26
C ASP A 71 5.42 8.67 -9.03
N HIS A 72 6.34 7.88 -8.45
CA HIS A 72 7.56 7.44 -9.15
C HIS A 72 7.27 6.49 -10.34
N PHE A 73 6.27 5.63 -10.23
CA PHE A 73 5.85 4.77 -11.35
C PHE A 73 5.17 5.56 -12.47
N ASP A 74 4.41 6.60 -12.13
CA ASP A 74 3.82 7.53 -13.11
C ASP A 74 4.91 8.32 -13.85
N MET A 75 5.93 8.80 -13.12
CA MET A 75 7.09 9.44 -13.72
C MET A 75 7.82 8.51 -14.69
N PHE A 76 7.98 7.22 -14.37
CA PHE A 76 8.56 6.25 -15.29
C PHE A 76 7.70 6.06 -16.55
N LYS A 77 6.37 6.00 -16.42
CA LYS A 77 5.45 5.88 -17.57
C LYS A 77 5.64 7.01 -18.58
N ASP A 78 5.96 8.22 -18.12
CA ASP A 78 6.04 9.41 -18.97
C ASP A 78 7.46 9.76 -19.42
N SER A 79 8.47 9.47 -18.59
CA SER A 79 9.88 9.80 -18.88
C SER A 79 10.71 8.62 -19.38
N ASN A 80 10.22 7.39 -19.20
CA ASN A 80 10.93 6.15 -19.50
C ASN A 80 12.31 6.01 -18.81
N ASP A 81 12.50 6.74 -17.71
CA ASP A 81 13.76 6.77 -16.95
C ASP A 81 13.84 5.57 -15.99
N ALA A 82 14.80 4.67 -16.24
CA ALA A 82 15.08 3.53 -15.38
C ALA A 82 15.40 3.93 -13.92
N LYS A 83 15.88 5.15 -13.65
CA LYS A 83 16.06 5.67 -12.29
C LYS A 83 14.72 5.91 -11.59
N ALA A 84 13.71 6.41 -12.30
CA ALA A 84 12.35 6.58 -11.77
C ALA A 84 11.74 5.22 -11.40
N LEU A 85 11.93 4.21 -12.25
CA LEU A 85 11.49 2.84 -11.98
C LEU A 85 12.14 2.27 -10.71
N ARG A 86 13.46 2.43 -10.56
CA ARG A 86 14.18 1.97 -9.37
C ARG A 86 13.69 2.68 -8.10
N ARG A 87 13.43 3.98 -8.15
CA ARG A 87 12.85 4.74 -7.02
C ARG A 87 11.44 4.26 -6.68
N GLY A 88 10.61 3.95 -7.68
CA GLY A 88 9.30 3.36 -7.48
C GLY A 88 9.36 2.04 -6.71
N PHE A 89 10.25 1.13 -7.11
CA PHE A 89 10.48 -0.12 -6.38
C PHE A 89 11.07 0.06 -4.99
N GLU A 90 11.97 1.02 -4.79
CA GLU A 90 12.48 1.35 -3.46
C GLU A 90 11.35 1.84 -2.54
N SER A 91 10.47 2.71 -3.05
CA SER A 91 9.30 3.18 -2.31
C SER A 91 8.32 2.06 -2.00
N GLN A 92 8.05 1.19 -2.97
CA GLN A 92 7.23 0.00 -2.80
C GLN A 92 7.83 -0.97 -1.77
N SER A 93 9.15 -1.17 -1.77
CA SER A 93 9.84 -2.03 -0.80
C SER A 93 9.71 -1.50 0.63
N ARG A 94 9.85 -0.18 0.82
CA ARG A 94 9.62 0.44 2.13
C ARG A 94 8.17 0.30 2.58
N PHE A 95 7.20 0.47 1.68
CA PHE A 95 5.78 0.20 1.97
C PHE A 95 5.58 -1.24 2.48
N LEU A 96 6.10 -2.25 1.76
CA LEU A 96 5.96 -3.65 2.15
C LEU A 96 6.65 -3.97 3.49
N ASN A 97 7.80 -3.35 3.75
CA ASN A 97 8.53 -3.54 5.01
C ASN A 97 7.77 -3.03 6.23
N ILE A 98 7.01 -1.95 6.10
CA ILE A 98 6.18 -1.45 7.20
C ILE A 98 4.86 -2.23 7.24
N GLN A 99 4.28 -2.57 6.08
CA GLN A 99 3.04 -3.35 5.99
C GLN A 99 3.16 -4.72 6.65
N LYS A 100 4.28 -5.45 6.47
CA LYS A 100 4.49 -6.75 7.13
C LYS A 100 4.56 -6.62 8.66
N ILE A 101 5.10 -5.53 9.19
CA ILE A 101 5.15 -5.28 10.63
C ILE A 101 3.74 -5.04 11.17
N LEU A 102 2.93 -4.23 10.46
CA LEU A 102 1.53 -4.02 10.82
C LEU A 102 0.69 -5.30 10.76
N ILE A 103 0.95 -6.18 9.78
CA ILE A 103 0.27 -7.48 9.71
C ILE A 103 0.58 -8.33 10.95
N ILE A 104 1.84 -8.39 11.38
CA ILE A 104 2.24 -9.13 12.59
C ILE A 104 1.52 -8.56 13.82
N ILE A 105 1.52 -7.24 14.00
CA ILE A 105 0.82 -6.58 15.11
C ILE A 105 -0.69 -6.88 15.06
N GLY A 106 -1.29 -6.81 13.87
CA GLY A 106 -2.71 -7.11 13.67
C GLY A 106 -3.08 -8.54 14.04
N ILE A 107 -2.25 -9.52 13.69
CA ILE A 107 -2.45 -10.94 14.06
C ILE A 107 -2.42 -11.11 15.58
N VAL A 108 -1.45 -10.50 16.26
CA VAL A 108 -1.33 -10.59 17.73
C VAL A 108 -2.59 -10.02 18.40
N LEU A 109 -3.03 -8.83 17.98
CA LEU A 109 -4.24 -8.20 18.54
C LEU A 109 -5.51 -8.98 18.23
N PHE A 110 -5.60 -9.59 17.05
CA PHE A 110 -6.72 -10.44 16.68
C PHE A 110 -6.83 -11.67 17.59
N ILE A 111 -5.71 -12.36 17.87
CA ILE A 111 -5.67 -13.50 18.78
C ILE A 111 -6.09 -13.07 20.19
N VAL A 112 -5.54 -11.97 20.71
CA VAL A 112 -5.89 -11.43 22.03
C VAL A 112 -7.40 -11.09 22.10
N SER A 113 -7.95 -10.48 21.06
CA SER A 113 -9.37 -10.12 21.01
C SER A 113 -10.29 -11.35 21.04
N ILE A 114 -9.91 -12.44 20.36
CA ILE A 114 -10.64 -13.72 20.42
C ILE A 114 -10.61 -14.29 21.83
N LEU A 115 -9.46 -14.28 22.51
CA LEU A 115 -9.35 -14.77 23.88
C LEU A 115 -10.24 -14.00 24.85
N PHE A 116 -10.25 -12.66 24.75
CA PHE A 116 -11.14 -11.81 25.54
C PHE A 116 -12.62 -12.11 25.25
N MET A 117 -12.99 -12.34 23.99
CA MET A 117 -14.36 -12.66 23.62
C MET A 117 -14.79 -14.00 24.23
N ILE A 118 -13.96 -15.04 24.16
CA ILE A 118 -14.27 -16.36 24.74
C ILE A 118 -14.47 -16.27 26.25
N ILE A 119 -13.55 -15.59 26.95
CA ILE A 119 -13.62 -15.44 28.41
C ILE A 119 -14.84 -14.59 28.80
N GLY A 120 -15.07 -13.47 28.11
CA GLY A 120 -16.17 -12.55 28.38
C GLY A 120 -17.54 -13.20 28.14
N PHE A 121 -17.72 -13.89 27.01
CA PHE A 121 -18.95 -14.63 26.72
C PHE A 121 -19.16 -15.80 27.69
N GLY A 122 -18.10 -16.54 28.03
CA GLY A 122 -18.18 -17.63 29.01
C GLY A 122 -18.62 -17.15 30.40
N ALA A 123 -18.05 -16.03 30.87
CA ALA A 123 -18.42 -15.41 32.14
C ALA A 123 -19.88 -14.90 32.12
N MET A 124 -20.32 -14.26 31.04
CA MET A 124 -21.69 -13.79 30.89
C MET A 124 -22.70 -14.95 30.86
N PHE A 125 -22.37 -16.03 30.15
CA PHE A 125 -23.19 -17.24 30.10
C PHE A 125 -23.34 -17.90 31.47
N SER A 126 -22.24 -18.03 32.22
CA SER A 126 -22.25 -18.57 33.59
C SER A 126 -23.03 -17.70 34.59
N ALA A 127 -22.99 -16.38 34.42
CA ALA A 127 -23.78 -15.45 35.24
C ALA A 127 -25.28 -15.56 34.96
N MET A 128 -25.68 -15.74 33.68
CA MET A 128 -27.09 -15.96 33.34
C MET A 128 -27.60 -17.33 33.82
N SER A 129 -26.78 -18.37 33.76
CA SER A 129 -27.18 -19.71 34.24
C SER A 129 -27.38 -19.78 35.75
N SER A 130 -26.65 -18.97 36.52
CA SER A 130 -26.77 -18.92 37.99
C SER A 130 -27.97 -18.11 38.48
N TYR A 131 -28.53 -17.20 37.66
CA TYR A 131 -29.77 -16.48 38.00
C TYR A 131 -31.03 -17.34 37.83
N GLN A 132 -30.98 -18.42 37.02
CA GLN A 132 -32.12 -19.29 36.76
C GLN A 132 -32.19 -20.52 37.69
N GLY A 133 -31.24 -20.68 38.61
CA GLY A 133 -31.14 -21.82 39.54
C GLY A 133 -31.50 -21.47 40.98
#